data_AF-A0A963NG55-F1
#
_entry.id   AF-A0A963NG55-F1
#
_cell.length_a   1.000
_cell.length_b   1.000
_cell.length_c   1.000
_cell.angle_alpha   90.00
_cell.angle_beta   90.00
_cell.angle_gamma   90.00
#
_symmetry.space_group_name_H-M   'P 1'
#
loop_
_entity.id
_entity.type
_entity.pdbx_description
1 polymer ?
#
loop_
_entity_poly.entity_id
_entity_poly.type
_entity_poly.pdbx_seq_one_letter_code
_entity_poly.pdbx_strand_id
1 'polypeptide(L)'
;MSAGDWKDMYAAAVEGDLPRVRHHLRGGVDPNYQHPEIQCTPLVASLIEGHDAVARYLLDHGADPQLLSVFDGLTPLQAARKHGRTALVELLQERGARDIPEVRVPFWRRWLPV
;
A
#
# COMPACT_ATOMS: atom_id res chain seq x y z
N MET A 1 -15.54 -10.74 -17.86
CA MET A 1 -14.57 -9.62 -17.90
C MET A 1 -14.06 -9.45 -16.49
N SER A 2 -13.05 -10.23 -16.12
CA SER A 2 -12.39 -10.14 -14.82
C SER A 2 -11.48 -8.91 -14.84
N ALA A 3 -12.07 -7.74 -14.61
CA ALA A 3 -11.31 -6.63 -14.04
C ALA A 3 -10.78 -7.20 -12.73
N GLY A 4 -9.48 -7.53 -12.69
CA GLY A 4 -8.93 -8.39 -11.64
C GLY A 4 -9.32 -7.88 -10.26
N ASP A 5 -9.71 -8.81 -9.40
CA ASP A 5 -10.30 -8.51 -8.10
C ASP A 5 -9.28 -7.79 -7.23
N TRP A 6 -9.22 -6.46 -7.33
CA TRP A 6 -8.38 -5.60 -6.47
C TRP A 6 -8.64 -5.88 -4.98
N LYS A 7 -9.86 -6.30 -4.65
CA LYS A 7 -10.26 -6.75 -3.31
C LYS A 7 -9.51 -8.02 -2.92
N ASP A 8 -9.43 -8.97 -3.84
CA ASP A 8 -8.68 -10.21 -3.63
C ASP A 8 -7.17 -9.97 -3.62
N MET A 9 -6.66 -9.01 -4.42
CA MET A 9 -5.26 -8.58 -4.34
C MET A 9 -4.93 -7.93 -2.99
N TYR A 10 -5.85 -7.10 -2.46
CA TYR A 10 -5.71 -6.55 -1.12
C TYR A 10 -5.70 -7.65 -0.05
N ALA A 11 -6.65 -8.59 -0.11
CA ALA A 11 -6.70 -9.72 0.81
C ALA A 11 -5.42 -10.57 0.73
N ALA A 12 -4.91 -10.83 -0.49
CA ALA A 12 -3.65 -11.52 -0.70
C ALA A 12 -2.45 -10.79 -0.05
N ALA A 13 -2.44 -9.46 -0.08
CA ALA A 13 -1.40 -8.67 0.55
C ALA A 13 -1.47 -8.69 2.08
N VAL A 14 -2.69 -8.77 2.64
CA VAL A 14 -2.93 -8.96 4.09
C VAL A 14 -2.56 -10.37 4.54
N GLU A 15 -2.83 -11.39 3.73
CA GLU A 15 -2.52 -12.79 4.04
C GLU A 15 -1.05 -13.15 3.78
N GLY A 16 -0.33 -12.31 3.03
CA GLY A 16 1.04 -12.59 2.59
C GLY A 16 1.14 -13.59 1.45
N ASP A 17 0.05 -13.86 0.74
CA ASP A 17 -0.02 -14.78 -0.41
C ASP A 17 0.64 -14.14 -1.65
N LEU A 18 1.97 -14.24 -1.71
CA LEU A 18 2.76 -13.76 -2.84
C LEU A 18 2.31 -14.37 -4.18
N PRO A 19 2.09 -15.69 -4.32
CA PRO A 19 1.54 -16.27 -5.55
C PRO A 19 0.24 -15.61 -6.03
N ARG A 20 -0.71 -15.33 -5.12
CA ARG A 20 -1.98 -14.67 -5.46
C ARG A 20 -1.75 -13.21 -5.86
N VAL A 21 -0.90 -12.47 -5.15
CA VAL A 21 -0.50 -11.11 -5.56
C VAL A 21 0.13 -11.11 -6.96
N ARG A 22 1.01 -12.08 -7.26
CA ARG A 22 1.62 -12.23 -8.60
C ARG A 22 0.59 -12.48 -9.69
N HIS A 23 -0.41 -13.31 -9.41
CA HIS A 23 -1.47 -13.62 -10.34
C HIS A 23 -2.25 -12.36 -10.72
N HIS A 24 -2.66 -11.57 -9.73
CA HIS A 24 -3.41 -10.32 -9.93
C HIS A 24 -2.62 -9.27 -10.70
N LEU A 25 -1.35 -9.05 -10.34
CA LEU A 25 -0.50 -8.10 -11.07
C LEU A 25 -0.27 -8.52 -12.52
N ARG A 26 -0.13 -9.83 -12.81
CA ARG A 26 -0.07 -10.34 -14.19
C ARG A 26 -1.39 -10.18 -14.94
N GLY A 27 -2.52 -10.19 -14.22
CA GLY A 27 -3.84 -9.88 -14.75
C GLY A 27 -4.08 -8.40 -15.04
N GLY A 28 -3.11 -7.52 -14.75
CA GLY A 28 -3.22 -6.08 -14.99
C GLY A 28 -3.95 -5.32 -13.88
N VAL A 29 -4.07 -5.90 -12.68
CA VAL A 29 -4.57 -5.15 -11.51
C VAL A 29 -3.55 -4.06 -11.16
N ASP A 30 -4.03 -2.85 -10.93
CA ASP A 30 -3.19 -1.73 -10.52
C ASP A 30 -2.73 -1.91 -9.05
N PRO A 31 -1.42 -2.02 -8.77
CA PRO A 31 -0.88 -2.11 -7.40
C PRO A 31 -1.24 -0.90 -6.52
N ASN A 32 -1.60 0.23 -7.12
CA ASN A 32 -1.94 1.47 -6.43
C ASN A 32 -3.42 1.61 -6.14
N TYR A 33 -4.24 0.65 -6.57
CA TYR A 33 -5.67 0.71 -6.29
C TYR A 33 -5.91 0.63 -4.79
N GLN A 34 -6.55 1.67 -4.25
CA GLN A 34 -6.95 1.72 -2.85
C GLN A 34 -8.31 1.02 -2.71
N HIS A 35 -8.40 0.10 -1.76
CA HIS A 35 -9.69 -0.51 -1.43
C HIS A 35 -10.68 0.62 -1.06
N PRO A 36 -11.85 0.79 -1.69
CA PRO A 36 -12.68 1.99 -1.52
C PRO A 36 -13.23 2.14 -0.09
N GLU A 37 -13.48 1.03 0.60
CA GLU A 37 -13.98 1.02 1.98
C GLU A 37 -12.86 1.20 3.02
N ILE A 38 -11.69 0.58 2.81
CA ILE A 38 -10.55 0.61 3.75
C ILE A 38 -9.60 1.75 3.39
N GLN A 39 -9.69 2.32 2.18
CA GLN A 39 -8.83 3.38 1.66
C GLN A 39 -7.33 3.11 1.89
N CYS A 40 -6.94 1.84 1.79
CA CYS A 40 -5.59 1.33 2.04
C CYS A 40 -5.06 0.66 0.77
N THR A 41 -3.75 0.81 0.56
CA THR A 41 -3.04 0.17 -0.56
C THR A 41 -2.54 -1.21 -0.14
N PRO A 42 -2.44 -2.16 -1.07
CA PRO A 42 -1.86 -3.48 -0.80
C PRO A 42 -0.40 -3.39 -0.31
N LEU A 43 0.34 -2.35 -0.74
CA LEU A 43 1.69 -2.08 -0.23
C LEU A 43 1.66 -1.79 1.28
N VAL A 44 0.81 -0.86 1.73
CA VAL A 44 0.73 -0.51 3.16
C VAL A 44 0.23 -1.70 3.99
N ALA A 45 -0.76 -2.45 3.50
CA ALA A 45 -1.23 -3.67 4.16
C ALA A 45 -0.08 -4.66 4.39
N SER A 46 0.73 -4.94 3.36
CA SER A 46 1.87 -5.86 3.50
C SER A 46 2.94 -5.37 4.48
N LEU A 47 3.11 -4.06 4.66
CA LEU A 47 4.05 -3.48 5.63
C LEU A 47 3.54 -3.60 7.08
N ILE A 48 2.25 -3.42 7.29
CA ILE A 48 1.58 -3.54 8.60
C ILE A 48 1.65 -5.00 9.07
N GLU A 49 1.26 -5.93 8.20
CA GLU A 49 1.25 -7.37 8.49
C GLU A 49 2.65 -8.00 8.50
N GLY A 50 3.63 -7.34 7.86
CA GLY A 50 5.02 -7.79 7.85
C GLY A 50 5.37 -8.79 6.76
N HIS A 51 4.65 -8.73 5.65
CA HIS A 51 4.88 -9.55 4.47
C HIS A 51 5.89 -8.89 3.55
N ASP A 52 7.15 -8.86 3.98
CA ASP A 52 8.24 -8.16 3.28
C ASP A 52 8.43 -8.62 1.82
N ALA A 53 8.21 -9.90 1.55
CA ALA A 53 8.28 -10.45 0.19
C ALA A 53 7.18 -9.89 -0.72
N VAL A 54 5.98 -9.67 -0.20
CA VAL A 54 4.87 -9.05 -0.92
C VAL A 54 5.16 -7.56 -1.13
N ALA A 55 5.61 -6.86 -0.10
CA ALA A 55 5.95 -5.44 -0.17
C ALA A 55 7.00 -5.16 -1.25
N ARG A 56 8.08 -5.95 -1.28
CA ARG A 56 9.12 -5.87 -2.32
C ARG A 56 8.57 -6.09 -3.71
N TYR A 57 7.75 -7.14 -3.87
CA TYR A 57 7.18 -7.46 -5.17
C TYR A 57 6.25 -6.35 -5.67
N LEU A 58 5.41 -5.78 -4.79
CA LEU A 58 4.55 -4.65 -5.14
C LEU A 58 5.38 -3.43 -5.59
N LEU A 59 6.46 -3.10 -4.86
CA LEU A 59 7.36 -2.00 -5.22
C LEU A 59 8.07 -2.23 -6.56
N ASP A 60 8.48 -3.47 -6.86
CA ASP A 60 9.09 -3.83 -8.14
C ASP A 60 8.11 -3.76 -9.32
N HIS A 61 6.81 -3.84 -9.04
CA HIS A 61 5.74 -3.80 -10.03
C HIS A 61 5.00 -2.45 -10.09
N GLY A 62 5.60 -1.37 -9.58
CA GLY A 62 5.09 -0.02 -9.75
C GLY A 62 4.13 0.45 -8.65
N ALA A 63 4.13 -0.20 -7.49
CA ALA A 63 3.50 0.39 -6.31
C ALA A 63 4.19 1.70 -5.93
N ASP A 64 3.40 2.75 -5.74
CA ASP A 64 3.85 4.09 -5.37
C ASP A 64 4.27 4.08 -3.89
N PRO A 65 5.56 4.34 -3.59
CA PRO A 65 6.07 4.31 -2.24
C PRO A 65 5.67 5.54 -1.40
N GLN A 66 4.96 6.52 -1.97
CA GLN A 66 4.42 7.69 -1.29
C GLN A 66 2.88 7.68 -1.14
N LEU A 67 2.19 6.70 -1.74
CA LEU A 67 0.73 6.69 -1.74
C LEU A 67 0.17 6.47 -0.33
N LEU A 68 -0.51 7.49 0.18
CA LEU A 68 -1.01 7.55 1.56
C LEU A 68 -2.21 6.62 1.76
N SER A 69 -2.13 5.74 2.75
CA SER A 69 -3.29 4.97 3.22
C SER A 69 -4.14 5.85 4.13
N VAL A 70 -5.38 6.12 3.76
CA VAL A 70 -6.25 7.05 4.50
C VAL A 70 -6.77 6.45 5.80
N PHE A 71 -6.90 5.12 5.89
CA PHE A 71 -7.39 4.46 7.10
C PHE A 71 -6.44 4.60 8.28
N ASP A 72 -5.15 4.42 8.04
CA ASP A 72 -4.13 4.62 9.08
C ASP A 72 -3.60 6.05 9.11
N GLY A 73 -3.81 6.82 8.02
CA GLY A 73 -3.20 8.12 7.83
C GLY A 73 -1.68 8.06 7.62
N LEU A 74 -1.16 6.89 7.24
CA LEU A 74 0.27 6.62 7.12
C LEU A 74 0.69 6.50 5.66
N THR A 75 1.87 7.04 5.36
CA THR A 75 2.62 6.67 4.16
C THR A 75 3.27 5.29 4.31
N PRO A 76 3.63 4.62 3.19
CA PRO A 76 4.38 3.37 3.24
C PRO A 76 5.65 3.48 4.10
N LEU A 77 6.37 4.60 3.99
CA LEU A 77 7.58 4.83 4.80
C LEU A 77 7.28 4.92 6.31
N GLN A 78 6.20 5.62 6.69
CA GLN A 78 5.78 5.71 8.09
C GLN A 78 5.29 4.36 8.62
N ALA A 79 4.54 3.60 7.82
CA ALA A 79 4.10 2.24 8.17
C ALA A 79 5.31 1.32 8.39
N ALA A 80 6.27 1.31 7.46
CA ALA A 80 7.50 0.53 7.59
C ALA A 80 8.27 0.87 8.88
N ARG A 81 8.39 2.16 9.22
CA ARG A 81 9.06 2.60 10.46
C ARG A 81 8.28 2.20 11.73
N LYS A 82 6.96 2.46 11.75
CA LYS A 82 6.09 2.14 12.89
C LYS A 82 6.10 0.66 13.23
N HIS A 83 6.19 -0.19 12.21
CA HIS A 83 6.21 -1.65 12.35
C HIS A 83 7.62 -2.26 12.35
N GLY A 84 8.68 -1.45 12.44
CA GLY A 84 10.06 -1.93 12.59
C GLY A 84 10.65 -2.64 11.35
N ARG A 85 10.15 -2.35 10.15
CA ARG A 85 10.55 -2.97 8.88
C ARG A 85 11.79 -2.31 8.29
N THR A 86 12.92 -2.35 9.00
CA THR A 86 14.16 -1.62 8.65
C THR A 86 14.61 -1.86 7.20
N ALA A 87 14.59 -3.10 6.73
CA ALA A 87 14.98 -3.43 5.35
C ALA A 87 14.06 -2.83 4.28
N LEU A 88 12.79 -2.56 4.60
CA LEU A 88 11.86 -1.91 3.69
C LEU A 88 11.90 -0.40 3.82
N VAL A 89 12.30 0.14 4.97
CA VAL A 89 12.57 1.58 5.12
C VAL A 89 13.65 2.01 4.14
N GLU A 90 14.77 1.28 4.10
CA GLU A 90 15.86 1.54 3.16
C GLU A 90 15.39 1.44 1.70
N LEU A 91 14.68 0.35 1.37
CA LEU A 91 14.15 0.15 0.02
C LEU A 91 13.17 1.25 -0.40
N LEU A 92 12.26 1.66 0.48
CA LEU A 92 11.30 2.74 0.19
C LEU A 92 12.04 4.05 -0.06
N GLN A 93 13.07 4.36 0.74
CA GLN A 93 13.89 5.57 0.54
C GLN A 93 14.66 5.53 -0.78
N GLU A 94 15.21 4.37 -1.17
CA GLU A 94 15.85 4.16 -2.48
C GLU A 94 14.86 4.39 -3.64
N ARG A 95 13.59 4.00 -3.45
CA ARG A 95 12.49 4.25 -4.40
C ARG A 95 11.95 5.68 -4.34
N GLY A 96 12.58 6.57 -3.57
CA GLY A 96 12.22 7.98 -3.48
C GLY A 96 11.07 8.28 -2.51
N ALA A 97 10.73 7.36 -1.61
CA ALA A 97 9.82 7.67 -0.50
C ALA A 97 10.44 8.76 0.38
N ARG A 98 9.65 9.80 0.66
CA ARG A 98 10.06 10.90 1.52
C ARG A 98 9.20 10.92 2.76
N ASP A 99 9.78 11.43 3.84
CA ASP A 99 8.99 11.80 5.00
C ASP A 99 8.14 13.00 4.61
N ILE A 100 6.82 12.81 4.63
CA ILE A 100 5.87 13.91 4.55
C ILE A 100 5.26 14.10 5.95
N PRO A 101 5.03 15.35 6.37
CA PRO A 101 4.36 15.60 7.64
C PRO A 101 3.00 14.90 7.62
N GLU A 102 2.61 14.27 8.74
CA GLU A 102 1.30 13.64 8.90
C GLU A 102 0.21 14.62 8.46
N VAL A 103 -0.42 14.33 7.33
CA VAL A 103 -1.56 15.12 6.87
C VAL A 103 -2.76 14.66 7.69
N ARG A 104 -2.92 15.25 8.88
CA ARG A 104 -4.18 15.14 9.63
C ARG A 104 -5.27 15.84 8.83
N VAL A 105 -5.89 15.12 7.89
CA VAL A 105 -7.10 15.60 7.24
C VAL A 105 -8.22 15.62 8.28
N PRO A 106 -8.74 16.80 8.65
CA PRO A 106 -9.90 16.85 9.53
C PRO A 106 -11.04 16.16 8.81
N PHE A 107 -11.80 15.31 9.49
CA PHE A 107 -12.87 14.52 8.86
C PHE A 107 -13.91 15.39 8.12
N TRP A 108 -14.07 16.65 8.52
CA TRP A 108 -14.91 17.65 7.85
C TRP A 108 -14.44 18.00 6.42
N ARG A 109 -13.14 17.86 6.11
CA ARG A 109 -12.61 18.10 4.76
C ARG A 109 -13.18 17.14 3.71
N ARG A 110 -13.77 16.02 4.14
CA ARG A 110 -14.49 15.07 3.26
C ARG A 110 -15.78 15.66 2.66
N TRP A 111 -16.28 16.78 3.20
CA TRP A 111 -17.55 17.40 2.81
C TRP A 111 -17.40 18.81 2.22
N LEU A 112 -16.17 19.25 1.97
CA LEU A 112 -15.91 20.55 1.33
C LEU A 112 -16.03 20.38 -0.19
N PRO A 113 -16.96 21.10 -0.86
CA PRO A 113 -17.00 21.10 -2.32
C PRO A 113 -15.76 21.84 -2.86
N VAL A 114 -15.14 21.27 -3.90
CA VAL A 114 -14.00 21.86 -4.64
C VAL A 114 -14.47 23.03 -5.48
#